data_AF-N1WDV5-F1
#
_entry.id   AF-N1WDV5-F1
#
_cell.length_a   1.000
_cell.length_b   1.000
_cell.length_c   1.000
_cell.angle_alpha   90.00
_cell.angle_beta   90.00
_cell.angle_gamma   90.00
#
_symmetry.space_group_name_H-M   'P 1'
#
loop_
_entity.id
_entity.type
_entity.pdbx_description
1 polymer ?
#
loop_
_entity_poly.entity_id
_entity_poly.type
_entity_poly.pdbx_seq_one_letter_code
_entity_poly.pdbx_strand_id
1 'polypeptide(L)' 'MKNNPVTVKELIQMLKTFPEDLPIFVSGYESGYDCFYKPEIIELVHRPDNMYFDGEYQIPEGNESPKISAVVLARVNRNE' A
#
# COMPACT_ATOMS: atom_id res chain seq x y z
N MET A 1 -7.01 1.57 18.62
CA MET A 1 -7.10 3.05 18.62
C MET A 1 -8.06 3.47 17.52
N LYS A 2 -8.94 4.46 17.71
CA LYS A 2 -9.76 4.97 16.61
C LYS A 2 -8.83 5.68 15.61
N ASN A 3 -8.63 5.07 14.44
CA ASN A 3 -7.99 5.75 13.32
C ASN A 3 -9.01 6.72 12.75
N ASN A 4 -8.79 8.02 12.96
CA ASN A 4 -9.59 9.04 12.29
C ASN A 4 -9.28 9.02 10.78
N PRO A 5 -10.25 9.35 9.91
CA PRO A 5 -9.99 9.49 8.49
C PRO A 5 -8.88 10.49 8.23
N VAL A 6 -7.85 10.07 7.48
CA VAL A 6 -6.77 10.96 7.04
C VAL A 6 -7.34 11.98 6.07
N THR A 7 -7.11 13.26 6.32
CA THR A 7 -7.52 14.33 5.42
C THR A 7 -6.57 14.45 4.23
N VAL A 8 -7.03 15.07 3.14
CA VAL A 8 -6.18 15.38 1.97
C VAL A 8 -4.92 16.16 2.38
N LYS A 9 -5.06 17.14 3.28
CA LYS A 9 -3.94 17.94 3.76
C LYS A 9 -2.90 17.06 4.45
N GLU A 10 -3.32 16.17 5.34
CA GLU A 10 -2.43 15.27 6.07
C GLU A 10 -1.74 14.28 5.12
N LEU A 11 -2.48 13.70 4.17
CA LEU A 11 -1.90 12.82 3.16
C LEU A 11 -0.83 13.54 2.34
N ILE A 12 -1.08 14.76 1.86
CA ILE A 12 -0.08 15.55 1.13
C ILE A 12 1.17 15.79 1.98
N GLN A 13 1.02 16.10 3.27
CA GLN A 13 2.17 16.29 4.16
C GLN A 13 2.96 14.99 4.37
N MET A 14 2.27 13.85 4.50
CA MET A 14 2.93 12.54 4.57
C MET A 14 3.69 12.23 3.28
N LEU A 15 3.06 12.43 2.12
CA LEU A 15 3.65 12.10 0.82
C LEU A 15 4.92 12.92 0.53
N LYS A 16 4.98 14.18 0.96
CA LYS A 16 6.17 15.04 0.85
C LYS A 16 7.39 14.53 1.61
N THR A 17 7.24 13.54 2.49
CA THR A 17 8.37 12.96 3.26
C THR A 17 9.03 11.79 2.56
N PHE A 18 8.44 11.27 1.47
CA PHE A 18 9.02 10.19 0.66
C PHE A 18 9.79 10.74 -0.55
N PRO A 19 10.73 9.95 -1.13
CA PRO A 19 11.32 10.29 -2.42
C PRO A 19 10.26 10.46 -3.51
N GLU A 20 10.40 11.51 -4.33
CA GLU A 20 9.37 11.94 -5.30
C GLU A 20 9.19 10.99 -6.49
N ASP A 21 10.14 10.08 -6.72
CA ASP A 21 10.18 9.11 -7.81
C ASP A 21 9.62 7.73 -7.43
N LEU A 22 9.24 7.53 -6.16
CA LEU A 22 8.63 6.28 -5.74
C LEU A 22 7.19 6.14 -6.26
N PRO A 23 6.81 4.97 -6.80
CA PRO A 23 5.43 4.69 -7.14
C PRO A 23 4.57 4.57 -5.88
N ILE A 24 3.27 4.83 -6.02
CA ILE A 24 2.27 4.64 -4.98
C ILE A 24 1.39 3.46 -5.35
N PHE A 25 1.22 2.52 -4.41
CA PHE A 25 0.27 1.41 -4.55
C PHE A 25 -0.78 1.44 -3.43
N VAL A 26 -1.93 0.82 -3.71
CA VAL A 26 -3.06 0.70 -2.79
C VAL A 26 -3.36 -0.77 -2.53
N SER A 27 -3.90 -1.11 -1.36
CA SER A 27 -4.40 -2.47 -1.10
C SER A 27 -5.54 -2.87 -2.04
N GLY A 28 -5.62 -4.17 -2.33
CA GLY A 28 -6.75 -4.80 -3.04
C GLY A 28 -8.10 -4.66 -2.31
N TYR A 29 -9.19 -4.83 -3.07
CA TYR A 29 -10.47 -4.15 -2.84
C TYR A 29 -11.58 -5.02 -2.19
N GLU A 30 -12.06 -6.05 -2.90
CA GLU A 30 -13.29 -6.84 -2.70
C GLU A 30 -14.61 -6.17 -2.23
N SER A 31 -14.68 -5.14 -1.34
CA SER A 31 -15.80 -4.18 -1.23
C SER A 31 -15.63 -3.18 -0.06
N GLY A 32 -16.37 -2.06 -0.09
CA GLY A 32 -16.45 -1.07 1.01
C GLY A 32 -15.35 0.00 0.99
N TYR A 33 -15.25 0.79 2.07
CA TYR A 33 -14.19 1.78 2.27
C TYR A 33 -13.67 1.72 3.70
N ASP A 34 -12.36 1.65 3.84
CA ASP A 34 -11.67 1.71 5.14
C ASP A 34 -10.67 2.86 5.18
N CYS A 35 -10.32 3.26 6.41
CA CYS A 35 -9.13 4.08 6.62
C CYS A 35 -7.89 3.25 6.23
N PHE A 36 -6.76 3.92 6.02
CA PHE A 36 -5.48 3.28 5.77
C PHE A 36 -4.52 3.50 6.94
N TYR A 37 -3.56 2.60 7.13
CA TYR A 37 -2.44 2.81 8.02
C TYR A 37 -1.58 3.97 7.53
N LYS A 38 -0.68 4.48 8.38
CA LYS A 38 0.30 5.47 7.90
C LYS A 38 1.04 4.88 6.68
N PRO A 39 1.21 5.64 5.57
CA PRO A 39 1.93 5.14 4.41
C PRO A 39 3.37 4.77 4.76
N GLU A 40 3.88 3.71 4.14
CA GLU A 40 5.23 3.20 4.36
C GLU A 40 5.85 2.77 3.02
N ILE A 41 7.19 2.76 2.96
CA ILE A 41 7.91 2.21 1.80
C ILE A 41 7.99 0.69 1.99
N ILE A 42 7.49 -0.06 1.03
CA ILE A 42 7.52 -1.53 1.01
C ILE A 42 8.27 -2.00 -0.23
N GLU A 43 9.08 -3.05 -0.07
CA GLU A 43 9.73 -3.77 -1.16
C GLU A 43 8.83 -4.89 -1.69
N LEU A 44 8.64 -4.94 -3.00
CA LEU A 44 7.61 -5.76 -3.65
C LEU A 44 8.17 -6.53 -4.86
N VAL A 45 7.50 -7.63 -5.20
CA VAL A 45 7.67 -8.35 -6.47
C VAL A 45 6.48 -8.08 -7.39
N HIS A 46 6.73 -8.11 -8.69
CA HIS A 46 5.70 -7.97 -9.72
C HIS A 46 5.28 -9.35 -10.24
N ARG A 47 3.98 -9.65 -10.15
CA ARG A 47 3.27 -10.86 -10.57
C ARG A 47 2.14 -10.46 -11.55
N PRO A 48 2.43 -10.24 -12.84
CA PRO A 48 1.45 -9.75 -13.82
C PRO A 48 0.33 -10.75 -14.12
N ASP A 49 0.54 -12.04 -13.79
CA ASP A 49 -0.44 -13.10 -14.01
C ASP A 49 -1.44 -13.26 -12.85
N ASN A 50 -1.35 -12.43 -11.80
CA ASN A 50 -2.29 -12.45 -10.68
C ASN A 50 -3.69 -12.04 -11.13
N MET A 51 -4.71 -12.55 -10.43
CA MET A 51 -6.09 -12.11 -10.64
C MET A 51 -6.22 -10.62 -10.28
N TYR A 52 -7.07 -9.89 -11.00
CA TYR A 52 -7.23 -8.44 -10.83
C TYR A 52 -7.64 -8.04 -9.40
N PHE A 53 -8.27 -8.94 -8.63
CA PHE A 53 -8.67 -8.70 -7.24
C PHE A 53 -7.56 -8.95 -6.23
N ASP A 54 -6.52 -9.72 -6.59
CA ASP A 54 -5.33 -9.98 -5.76
C ASP A 54 -4.28 -8.87 -5.90
N GLY A 55 -4.22 -8.23 -7.07
CA GLY A 55 -3.25 -7.19 -7.42
C GLY A 55 -1.93 -7.75 -7.96
N GLU A 56 -1.28 -6.99 -8.84
CA GLU A 56 -0.06 -7.42 -9.55
C GLU A 56 1.22 -7.28 -8.72
N TYR A 57 1.21 -6.50 -7.63
CA TYR A 57 2.38 -6.28 -6.79
C TYR A 57 2.17 -6.91 -5.42
N GLN A 58 3.09 -7.79 -5.04
CA GLN A 58 2.97 -8.64 -3.84
C GLN A 58 4.21 -8.52 -2.96
N ILE A 59 4.04 -8.86 -1.67
CA ILE A 59 5.17 -9.04 -0.76
C ILE A 59 5.98 -10.25 -1.25
N PRO A 60 7.33 -10.18 -1.30
CA PRO A 60 8.15 -11.32 -1.67
C PRO A 60 7.92 -12.52 -0.75
N GLU A 61 7.82 -13.72 -1.30
CA GLU A 61 7.67 -14.97 -0.54
C GLU A 61 8.95 -15.82 -0.59
N GLY A 62 9.27 -16.48 0.53
CA GLY A 62 10.44 -17.36 0.61
C GLY A 62 11.76 -16.63 0.34
N ASN A 63 12.46 -17.02 -0.74
CA ASN A 63 13.75 -16.44 -1.15
C ASN A 63 13.63 -15.49 -2.35
N GLU A 64 12.43 -15.01 -2.66
CA GLU A 64 12.23 -14.03 -3.72
C GLU A 64 12.99 -12.73 -3.42
N SER A 65 13.67 -12.20 -4.44
CA SER A 65 14.29 -10.88 -4.34
C SER A 65 13.29 -9.82 -4.79
N PRO A 66 13.07 -8.75 -4.00
CA PRO A 66 12.19 -7.66 -4.39
C PRO A 66 12.73 -6.97 -5.65
N LYS A 67 11.79 -6.46 -6.46
CA LYS A 67 12.09 -5.81 -7.73
C LYS A 67 11.78 -4.32 -7.74
N ILE A 68 10.98 -3.85 -6.78
CA ILE A 68 10.53 -2.46 -6.71
C ILE A 68 10.27 -2.04 -5.27
N SER A 69 10.58 -0.80 -4.93
CA SER A 69 10.15 -0.15 -3.69
C SER A 69 9.01 0.81 -4.00
N ALA A 70 7.98 0.84 -3.16
CA ALA A 70 6.80 1.68 -3.37
C ALA A 70 6.27 2.23 -2.06
N VAL A 71 5.64 3.41 -2.10
CA VAL A 71 4.82 3.89 -0.98
C VAL A 71 3.48 3.17 -1.04
N VAL A 72 3.10 2.45 0.02
CA VAL A 72 1.87 1.67 0.07
C VAL A 72 0.83 2.33 0.97
N LEU A 73 -0.37 2.53 0.41
CA LEU A 73 -1.58 2.93 1.15
C LEU A 73 -2.35 1.67 1.56
N ALA A 74 -1.93 1.09 2.69
CA ALA A 74 -2.50 -0.17 3.17
C ALA A 74 -3.81 0.05 3.93
N ARG A 75 -4.89 -0.62 3.54
CA ARG A 75 -6.18 -0.55 4.25
C ARG A 75 -6.05 -1.05 5.69
N VAL A 76 -6.81 -0.48 6.61
CA VAL A 76 -6.94 -1.00 7.99
C VAL A 76 -7.87 -2.21 7.98
N ASN A 77 -7.35 -3.38 8.30
CA ASN A 77 -8.18 -4.57 8.53
C ASN A 77 -8.83 -4.43 9.91
N ARG A 78 -10.16 -4.44 9.98
CA ARG A 78 -10.90 -4.33 11.26
C ARG A 78 -11.02 -5.64 12.04
N ASN A 79 -10.55 -6.75 11.46
CA ASN A 79 -10.64 -8.10 12.03
C ASN A 79 -9.29 -8.60 12.59
N GLU A 80 -8.28 -7.73 12.66
CA GLU A 80 -6.97 -7.94 13.30
C GLU A 80 -6.83 -6.99 14.49
#